data_AF-A0ABD4KUE9-F1
#
_entry.id   AF-A0ABD4KUE9-F1
#
_cell.length_a   1.000
_cell.length_b   1.000
_cell.length_c   1.000
_cell.angle_alpha   90.00
_cell.angle_beta   90.00
_cell.angle_gamma   90.00
#
_symmetry.space_group_name_H-M   'P 1'
#
loop_
_entity.id
_entity.type
_entity.pdbx_description
1 polymer ?
#
loop_
_entity_poly.entity_id
_entity_poly.type
_entity_poly.pdbx_seq_one_letter_code
_entity_poly.pdbx_strand_id
1 'polypeptide(L)'
;WPQDYRSDTPYKVNWKNEIGTSPEVTISIALTQYPEVMKKTATALGYPEIEIVAKQMGNAAIPHPENGLELKSELHGILKKLHDQFAVKRIHLLICASNAA
;
A
#
# COMPACT_ATOMS: atom_id res chain seq x y z
N TRP A 1 3.62 17.69 12.81
CA TRP A 1 3.21 17.11 11.51
C TRP A 1 2.25 18.10 10.89
N PRO A 2 2.43 18.50 9.63
CA PRO A 2 3.41 18.04 8.63
C PRO A 2 4.84 18.60 8.84
N GLN A 3 5.81 18.12 8.05
CA GLN A 3 7.15 18.73 7.87
C GLN A 3 7.08 19.86 6.84
N ASP A 4 8.07 20.75 6.78
CA ASP A 4 8.10 21.89 5.85
C ASP A 4 8.47 21.51 4.41
N TYR A 5 9.07 20.33 4.21
CA TYR A 5 9.53 19.87 2.90
C TYR A 5 9.00 18.48 2.55
N ARG A 6 8.77 18.28 1.26
CA ARG A 6 8.37 16.99 0.66
C ARG A 6 9.55 16.01 0.71
N SER A 7 9.25 14.73 0.94
CA SER A 7 10.20 13.64 0.68
C SER A 7 10.02 13.13 -0.75
N ASP A 8 11.10 12.94 -1.53
CA ASP A 8 10.94 12.51 -2.93
C ASP A 8 10.39 11.09 -3.09
N THR A 9 10.65 10.19 -2.14
CA THR A 9 10.23 8.78 -2.22
C THR A 9 10.01 8.18 -0.81
N PRO A 10 8.94 8.58 -0.09
CA PRO A 10 8.74 8.20 1.32
C PRO A 10 8.38 6.72 1.52
N TYR A 11 7.92 6.04 0.46
CA TYR A 11 7.55 4.64 0.48
C TYR A 11 8.00 3.93 -0.81
N LYS A 12 7.81 2.61 -0.86
CA LYS A 12 8.03 1.78 -2.04
C LYS A 12 6.77 0.96 -2.32
N VAL A 13 6.52 0.70 -3.60
CA VAL A 13 5.48 -0.23 -4.04
C VAL A 13 6.14 -1.49 -4.56
N ASN A 14 5.83 -2.64 -3.96
CA ASN A 14 6.33 -3.95 -4.37
C ASN A 14 5.16 -4.79 -4.88
N TRP A 15 5.26 -5.26 -6.12
CA TRP A 15 4.30 -6.21 -6.69
C TRP A 15 4.87 -7.61 -6.49
N LYS A 16 4.25 -8.40 -5.62
CA LYS A 16 4.65 -9.78 -5.32
C LYS A 16 3.76 -10.77 -6.06
N ASN A 17 4.37 -11.89 -6.42
CA ASN A 17 3.74 -12.99 -7.15
C ASN A 17 3.21 -12.55 -8.52
N GLU A 18 2.73 -13.50 -9.31
CA GLU A 18 2.19 -13.26 -10.65
C GLU A 18 0.77 -12.68 -10.56
N ILE A 19 0.68 -11.35 -10.52
CA ILE A 19 -0.58 -10.61 -10.50
C ILE A 19 -1.34 -10.87 -11.81
N GLY A 20 -2.66 -11.07 -11.72
CA GLY A 20 -3.52 -11.44 -12.86
C GLY A 20 -3.80 -12.95 -12.98
N THR A 21 -3.19 -13.79 -12.15
CA THR A 21 -3.51 -15.22 -12.03
C THR A 21 -4.77 -15.49 -11.19
N SER A 22 -5.24 -14.50 -10.45
CA SER A 22 -6.38 -14.59 -9.53
C SER A 22 -7.31 -13.39 -9.70
N PRO A 23 -8.64 -13.57 -9.60
CA PRO A 23 -9.60 -12.47 -9.58
C PRO A 23 -9.60 -11.71 -8.24
N GLU A 24 -8.76 -12.12 -7.29
CA GLU A 24 -8.60 -11.50 -5.97
C GLU A 24 -7.12 -11.17 -5.72
N VAL A 25 -6.88 -10.05 -5.03
CA VAL A 25 -5.53 -9.56 -4.67
C VAL A 25 -5.53 -9.05 -3.24
N THR A 26 -4.39 -9.15 -2.57
CA THR A 26 -4.14 -8.51 -1.28
C THR A 26 -3.35 -7.22 -1.49
N ILE A 27 -3.77 -6.13 -0.86
CA ILE A 27 -2.98 -4.88 -0.79
C ILE A 27 -2.59 -4.64 0.67
N SER A 28 -1.29 -4.61 0.93
CA SER A 28 -0.68 -4.43 2.24
C SER A 28 -0.06 -3.03 2.32
N ILE A 29 -0.69 -2.10 3.04
CA ILE A 29 -0.17 -0.73 3.25
C ILE A 29 0.44 -0.62 4.65
N ALA A 30 1.76 -0.62 4.74
CA ALA A 30 2.53 -0.58 5.98
C ALA A 30 3.31 0.74 6.10
N LEU A 31 2.74 1.72 6.80
CA LEU A 31 3.31 3.05 7.00
C LEU A 31 3.86 3.24 8.42
N THR A 32 3.06 3.00 9.45
CA THR A 32 3.49 3.19 10.84
C THR A 32 4.31 2.04 11.36
N GLN A 33 3.95 0.82 10.95
CA GLN A 33 4.64 -0.42 11.24
C GLN A 33 4.28 -1.46 10.18
N TYR A 34 5.07 -2.51 10.07
CA TYR A 34 4.68 -3.73 9.35
C TYR A 34 4.60 -4.93 10.31
N PRO A 35 3.50 -5.08 11.06
CA PRO A 35 3.39 -6.08 12.11
C PRO A 35 3.33 -7.50 11.53
N GLU A 36 3.88 -8.48 12.27
CA GLU A 36 3.88 -9.88 11.85
C GLU A 36 2.48 -10.45 11.63
N VAL A 37 1.47 -9.97 12.36
CA VAL A 37 0.07 -10.37 12.16
C VAL A 37 -0.39 -10.01 10.75
N MET A 38 -0.06 -8.81 10.27
CA MET A 38 -0.42 -8.36 8.93
C MET A 38 0.22 -9.23 7.85
N LYS A 39 1.51 -9.56 8.00
CA LYS A 39 2.22 -10.48 7.08
C LYS A 39 1.58 -11.88 7.10
N LYS A 40 1.30 -12.41 8.29
CA LYS A 40 0.64 -13.72 8.45
C LYS A 40 -0.76 -13.73 7.84
N THR A 41 -1.53 -12.66 7.99
CA THR A 41 -2.85 -12.52 7.35
C THR A 41 -2.73 -12.50 5.84
N ALA A 42 -1.79 -11.74 5.26
CA ALA A 42 -1.56 -11.73 3.82
C ALA A 42 -1.18 -13.11 3.28
N THR A 43 -0.27 -13.82 3.96
CA THR A 43 0.11 -15.19 3.61
C THR A 43 -1.06 -16.16 3.73
N ALA A 44 -1.88 -16.04 4.79
CA ALA A 44 -3.04 -16.91 5.01
C ALA A 44 -4.16 -16.71 3.96
N LEU A 45 -4.30 -15.49 3.42
CA LEU A 45 -5.21 -15.22 2.31
C LEU A 45 -4.76 -15.90 1.00
N GLY A 46 -3.44 -16.05 0.80
CA GLY A 46 -2.89 -16.84 -0.31
C GLY A 46 -3.06 -16.22 -1.71
N TYR A 47 -3.49 -14.96 -1.80
CA TYR A 47 -3.64 -14.24 -3.07
C TYR A 47 -2.34 -13.51 -3.46
N PRO A 48 -2.16 -13.15 -4.75
CA PRO A 48 -1.12 -12.20 -5.15
C PRO A 48 -1.16 -10.93 -4.30
N GLU A 49 0.00 -10.38 -3.97
CA GLU A 49 0.13 -9.30 -2.98
C GLU A 49 0.81 -8.07 -3.59
N ILE A 50 0.26 -6.89 -3.30
CA ILE A 50 0.94 -5.61 -3.55
C ILE A 50 1.22 -4.96 -2.20
N GLU A 51 2.48 -4.67 -1.93
CA GLU A 51 2.88 -3.97 -0.72
C GLU A 51 3.19 -2.51 -1.01
N ILE A 52 2.68 -1.63 -0.16
CA ILE A 52 3.08 -0.22 -0.08
C ILE A 52 3.75 -0.04 1.28
N VAL A 53 5.07 0.05 1.31
CA VAL A 53 5.86 0.04 2.55
C VAL A 53 6.64 1.34 2.69
N ALA A 54 6.44 2.04 3.81
CA ALA A 54 7.23 3.22 4.14
C ALA A 54 8.72 2.86 4.26
N LYS A 55 9.60 3.72 3.73
CA LYS A 55 11.04 3.56 3.91
C LYS A 55 11.45 3.83 5.36
N GLN A 56 10.76 4.77 5.99
CA GLN A 56 10.89 5.07 7.41
C GLN A 56 9.51 4.94 8.05
N MET A 57 9.37 3.94 8.92
CA MET A 57 8.10 3.68 9.59
C MET A 57 7.86 4.63 10.76
N GLY A 58 6.59 4.96 10.98
CA GLY A 58 6.12 5.76 12.11
C GLY A 58 5.08 6.79 11.70
N ASN A 59 4.66 7.65 12.64
CA ASN A 59 3.60 8.64 12.40
C ASN A 59 3.96 9.68 11.34
N ALA A 60 5.24 9.83 10.99
CA ALA A 60 5.74 10.74 9.96
C ALA A 60 6.13 10.03 8.65
N ALA A 61 5.74 8.77 8.48
CA ALA A 61 6.05 7.98 7.28
C ALA A 61 5.61 8.67 5.98
N ILE A 62 4.51 9.42 6.02
CA ILE A 62 4.10 10.37 4.99
C ILE A 62 4.29 11.77 5.58
N PRO A 63 5.43 12.46 5.30
CA PRO A 63 5.84 13.63 6.08
C PRO A 63 5.16 14.94 5.63
N HIS A 64 4.66 14.99 4.40
CA HIS A 64 4.12 16.21 3.77
C HIS A 64 2.77 15.93 3.06
N PRO A 65 1.83 16.90 2.99
CA PRO A 65 0.55 16.72 2.33
C PRO A 65 0.66 16.30 0.86
N GLU A 66 1.64 16.83 0.12
CA GLU A 66 1.89 16.43 -1.27
C GLU A 66 2.27 14.95 -1.40
N ASN A 67 3.02 14.40 -0.44
CA ASN A 67 3.28 12.97 -0.41
C ASN A 67 2.01 12.15 -0.15
N GLY A 68 1.06 12.69 0.61
CA GLY A 68 -0.26 12.08 0.77
C GLY A 68 -1.09 12.10 -0.52
N LEU A 69 -1.01 13.19 -1.29
CA LEU A 69 -1.66 13.29 -2.60
C LEU A 69 -1.03 12.32 -3.62
N GLU A 70 0.29 12.18 -3.60
CA GLU A 70 1.02 11.21 -4.42
C GLU A 70 0.62 9.77 -4.09
N LEU A 71 0.63 9.41 -2.81
CA LEU A 71 0.19 8.09 -2.35
C LEU A 71 -1.24 7.79 -2.79
N LYS A 72 -2.15 8.77 -2.67
CA LYS A 72 -3.52 8.64 -3.15
C LYS A 72 -3.58 8.42 -4.66
N SER A 73 -2.83 9.19 -5.43
CA SER A 73 -2.78 9.08 -6.90
C SER A 73 -2.22 7.72 -7.34
N GLU A 74 -1.16 7.25 -6.69
CA GLU A 74 -0.53 5.97 -7.00
C GLU A 74 -1.43 4.80 -6.61
N LEU A 75 -2.07 4.83 -5.44
CA LEU A 75 -3.06 3.84 -5.04
C LEU A 75 -4.22 3.80 -6.05
N HIS A 76 -4.73 4.96 -6.48
CA HIS A 76 -5.76 5.01 -7.52
C HIS A 76 -5.29 4.39 -8.85
N GLY A 77 -4.05 4.66 -9.26
CA GLY A 77 -3.43 4.04 -10.44
C GLY A 77 -3.33 2.52 -10.33
N ILE A 78 -2.94 2.01 -9.16
CA ILE A 78 -2.90 0.57 -8.85
C ILE A 78 -4.29 -0.04 -8.98
N LEU A 79 -5.30 0.56 -8.34
CA LEU A 79 -6.69 0.08 -8.38
C LEU A 79 -7.24 0.03 -9.80
N LYS A 80 -7.00 1.08 -10.59
CA LYS A 80 -7.38 1.13 -12.00
C LYS A 80 -6.71 0.02 -12.80
N LYS A 81 -5.40 -0.18 -12.62
CA LYS A 81 -4.65 -1.24 -13.30
C LYS A 81 -5.19 -2.64 -12.96
N LEU A 82 -5.49 -2.88 -11.69
CA LEU A 82 -6.08 -4.14 -11.22
C LEU A 82 -7.43 -4.43 -11.86
N HIS A 83 -8.28 -3.42 -11.97
CA HIS A 83 -9.57 -3.53 -12.62
C HIS A 83 -9.43 -3.72 -14.14
N ASP A 84 -8.75 -2.81 -14.83
CA ASP A 84 -8.77 -2.71 -16.29
C ASP A 84 -7.89 -3.78 -16.98
N GLN A 85 -6.75 -4.13 -16.38
CA GLN A 85 -5.76 -5.02 -17.02
C GLN A 85 -5.78 -6.43 -16.45
N PHE A 86 -6.05 -6.58 -15.15
CA PHE A 86 -5.97 -7.86 -14.46
C PHE A 86 -7.35 -8.45 -14.10
N ALA A 87 -8.44 -7.75 -14.45
CA ALA A 87 -9.82 -8.16 -14.19
C ALA A 87 -10.07 -8.58 -12.72
N VAL A 88 -9.35 -7.95 -11.78
CA VAL A 88 -9.51 -8.21 -10.34
C VAL A 88 -10.88 -7.71 -9.89
N LYS A 89 -11.60 -8.57 -9.17
CA LYS A 89 -12.96 -8.34 -8.68
C LYS A 89 -13.01 -8.05 -7.18
N ARG A 90 -12.01 -8.47 -6.42
CA ARG A 90 -11.95 -8.25 -4.96
C ARG A 90 -10.55 -7.88 -4.51
N ILE A 91 -10.49 -6.95 -3.57
CA ILE A 91 -9.26 -6.50 -2.93
C ILE A 91 -9.38 -6.73 -1.43
N HIS A 92 -8.42 -7.46 -0.87
CA HIS A 92 -8.24 -7.65 0.56
C HIS A 92 -7.25 -6.59 1.05
N LEU A 93 -7.76 -5.56 1.73
CA LEU A 93 -6.97 -4.40 2.12
C LEU A 93 -6.51 -4.52 3.58
N LEU A 94 -5.21 -4.60 3.79
CA LEU A 94 -4.58 -4.59 5.10
C LEU A 94 -3.84 -3.26 5.27
N ILE A 95 -4.14 -2.50 6.33
CA ILE A 95 -3.53 -1.18 6.55
C ILE A 95 -2.99 -1.10 7.98
N CYS A 96 -1.73 -0.69 8.08
CA CYS A 96 -1.12 -0.21 9.31
C CYS A 96 -0.56 1.18 9.06
N ALA A 97 -1.36 2.19 9.37
CA ALA A 97 -1.04 3.61 9.16
C ALA A 97 -1.63 4.44 10.29
N SER A 98 -1.12 5.66 10.47
CA SER A 98 -1.76 6.64 11.36
C SER A 98 -3.03 7.15 10.70
N ASN A 99 -4.04 7.43 11.53
CA ASN A 99 -5.23 8.12 11.07
C ASN A 99 -4.83 9.57 10.75
N ALA A 100 -5.00 9.98 9.50
CA ALA A 100 -4.96 11.40 9.15
C ALA A 100 -6.35 11.99 9.46
N ALA A 101 -6.42 12.99 10.33
CA ALA A 101 -7.63 13.70 10.72
C ALA A 101 -7.77 15.01 9.94
#